data_AF-A0A376X240-F1
#
_entry.id   AF-A0A376X240-F1
#
_cell.length_a   1.000
_cell.length_b   1.000
_cell.length_c   1.000
_cell.angle_alpha   90.00
_cell.angle_beta   90.00
_cell.angle_gamma   90.00
#
_symmetry.space_group_name_H-M   'P 1'
#
loop_
_entity.id
_entity.type
_entity.pdbx_description
1 polymer ?
#
loop_
_entity_poly.entity_id
_entity_poly.type
_entity_poly.pdbx_seq_one_letter_code
_entity_poly.pdbx_strand_id
1 'polypeptide(L)'
;MGFNNLGVDNLVENVKKAHYDGVLGINIGKNKDTPVEQGKDDYLICMEKIYAYAGYIAINISSPNTPGLRTLQYGEALDDLLTAIKNKQNDLQAMHHKYVPIAVKIAPDLSEEELIQVADSLVRP
;
A
#
# COMPACT_ATOMS: atom_id res chain seq x y z
N MET A 1 -8.92 -3.02 -15.22
CA MET A 1 -9.83 -2.15 -14.42
C MET A 1 -8.97 -1.36 -13.44
N GLY A 2 -9.01 -0.02 -13.47
CA GLY A 2 -8.14 0.86 -12.65
C GLY A 2 -8.75 1.20 -11.29
N PHE A 3 -8.63 0.30 -10.32
CA PHE A 3 -9.11 0.47 -8.93
C PHE A 3 -10.56 0.96 -8.80
N ASN A 4 -11.51 0.38 -9.52
CA ASN A 4 -12.93 0.70 -9.33
C ASN A 4 -13.39 0.30 -7.92
N ASN A 5 -13.61 1.26 -7.03
CA ASN A 5 -14.04 1.04 -5.65
C ASN A 5 -14.85 2.24 -5.11
N LEU A 6 -15.56 2.04 -4.00
CA LEU A 6 -16.43 3.05 -3.38
C LEU A 6 -15.68 3.98 -2.38
N GLY A 7 -14.36 3.90 -2.34
CA GLY A 7 -13.51 4.63 -1.40
C GLY A 7 -13.28 3.89 -0.08
N VAL A 8 -12.22 4.31 0.62
CA VAL A 8 -11.77 3.70 1.88
C VAL A 8 -12.78 3.87 3.02
N ASP A 9 -13.54 4.97 3.04
CA ASP A 9 -14.56 5.18 4.09
C ASP A 9 -15.69 4.16 3.96
N ASN A 10 -16.17 3.92 2.74
CA ASN A 10 -17.16 2.88 2.48
C ASN A 10 -16.61 1.47 2.79
N LEU A 11 -15.33 1.22 2.49
CA LEU A 11 -14.67 -0.03 2.86
C LEU A 11 -14.69 -0.25 4.38
N VAL A 12 -14.32 0.76 5.18
CA VAL A 12 -14.29 0.67 6.65
C VAL A 12 -15.68 0.35 7.21
N GLU A 13 -16.73 1.00 6.70
CA GLU A 13 -18.11 0.71 7.14
C GLU A 13 -18.57 -0.70 6.78
N ASN A 14 -18.10 -1.26 5.66
CA ASN A 14 -18.37 -2.66 5.32
C ASN A 14 -17.59 -3.62 6.22
N VAL A 15 -16.32 -3.33 6.52
CA VAL A 15 -15.50 -4.17 7.41
C VAL A 15 -16.08 -4.24 8.81
N LYS A 16 -16.56 -3.11 9.37
CA LYS A 16 -17.23 -3.08 10.68
C LYS A 16 -18.49 -3.95 10.75
N LYS A 17 -19.18 -4.13 9.62
CA LYS A 17 -20.40 -4.95 9.51
C LYS A 17 -20.13 -6.41 9.19
N ALA A 18 -18.91 -6.75 8.77
CA ALA A 18 -18.54 -8.11 8.41
C ALA A 18 -18.31 -8.94 9.67
N HIS A 19 -18.88 -10.14 9.72
CA HIS A 19 -18.56 -11.15 10.72
C HIS A 19 -17.60 -12.15 10.10
N TYR A 20 -16.30 -11.90 10.27
CA TYR A 20 -15.24 -12.75 9.73
C TYR A 20 -14.12 -12.91 10.76
N ASP A 21 -13.88 -14.16 11.17
CA ASP A 21 -12.92 -14.49 12.23
C ASP A 21 -11.51 -14.84 11.68
N GLY A 22 -11.33 -14.78 10.36
CA GLY A 22 -10.05 -15.06 9.71
C GLY A 22 -9.15 -13.82 9.56
N VAL A 23 -7.99 -14.03 8.91
CA VAL A 23 -7.09 -12.91 8.58
C VAL A 23 -7.66 -12.09 7.43
N LEU A 24 -7.97 -10.82 7.69
CA LEU A 24 -8.44 -9.87 6.68
C LEU A 24 -7.27 -9.08 6.09
N GLY A 25 -6.95 -9.33 4.83
CA GLY A 25 -6.02 -8.51 4.05
C GLY A 25 -6.71 -7.33 3.39
N ILE A 26 -6.14 -6.12 3.52
CA ILE A 26 -6.66 -4.94 2.82
C ILE A 26 -5.61 -4.43 1.83
N ASN A 27 -5.97 -4.44 0.54
CA ASN A 27 -5.13 -3.93 -0.54
C ASN A 27 -5.43 -2.45 -0.78
N ILE A 28 -4.39 -1.62 -0.78
CA ILE A 28 -4.49 -0.17 -0.97
C ILE A 28 -3.63 0.29 -2.15
N GLY A 29 -4.03 1.36 -2.80
CA GLY A 29 -3.40 1.87 -4.01
C GLY A 29 -3.64 3.36 -4.21
N LYS A 30 -2.79 3.99 -5.03
CA LYS A 30 -2.97 5.38 -5.47
C LYS A 30 -4.25 5.55 -6.28
N ASN A 31 -4.98 6.65 -6.06
CA ASN A 31 -6.11 7.02 -6.90
C ASN A 31 -5.65 7.30 -8.34
N LYS A 32 -6.54 7.11 -9.31
CA LYS A 32 -6.21 7.33 -10.72
C LYS A 32 -5.85 8.78 -11.00
N ASP A 33 -6.60 9.71 -10.40
CA ASP A 33 -6.52 11.14 -10.68
C ASP A 33 -5.48 11.88 -9.81
N THR A 34 -4.94 11.24 -8.76
CA THR A 34 -3.82 11.78 -7.99
C THR A 34 -2.53 11.73 -8.81
N PRO A 35 -1.76 12.83 -8.94
CA PRO A 35 -0.43 12.80 -9.56
C PRO A 35 0.50 11.78 -8.89
N VAL A 36 1.46 11.22 -9.62
CA VAL A 36 2.36 10.18 -9.06
C VAL A 36 3.17 10.71 -7.88
N GLU A 37 3.61 11.97 -7.98
CA GLU A 37 4.40 12.70 -6.99
C GLU A 37 3.65 12.90 -5.67
N GLN A 38 2.32 12.97 -5.72
CA GLN A 38 1.43 13.05 -4.56
C GLN A 38 0.87 11.69 -4.17
N GLY A 39 1.17 10.65 -4.95
CA GLY A 39 0.55 9.34 -4.80
C GLY A 39 0.86 8.66 -3.47
N LYS A 40 1.98 9.02 -2.84
CA LYS A 40 2.36 8.62 -1.49
C LYS A 40 1.26 8.89 -0.47
N ASP A 41 0.64 10.07 -0.54
CA ASP A 41 -0.36 10.50 0.45
C ASP A 41 -1.62 9.63 0.42
N ASP A 42 -2.03 9.15 -0.77
CA ASP A 42 -3.16 8.22 -0.90
C ASP A 42 -2.94 6.94 -0.08
N TYR A 43 -1.72 6.39 -0.09
CA TYR A 43 -1.39 5.21 0.72
C TYR A 43 -1.43 5.51 2.21
N LEU A 44 -0.85 6.63 2.63
CA LEU A 44 -0.80 7.02 4.04
C LEU A 44 -2.19 7.28 4.62
N ILE A 45 -3.06 7.95 3.85
CA ILE A 45 -4.47 8.17 4.21
C ILE A 45 -5.20 6.83 4.32
N CYS A 46 -5.00 5.93 3.36
CA CYS A 46 -5.62 4.62 3.41
C CYS A 46 -5.15 3.83 4.64
N MET A 47 -3.84 3.78 4.90
CA MET A 47 -3.27 3.10 6.07
C MET A 47 -3.91 3.58 7.37
N GLU A 48 -3.97 4.90 7.59
CA GLU A 48 -4.54 5.49 8.80
C GLU A 48 -6.00 5.06 9.03
N LYS A 49 -6.81 5.04 7.97
CA LYS A 49 -8.22 4.67 8.08
C LYS A 49 -8.46 3.17 8.31
N ILE A 50 -7.58 2.30 7.81
CA ILE A 50 -7.80 0.84 7.84
C ILE A 50 -7.02 0.10 8.93
N TYR A 51 -6.00 0.71 9.54
CA TYR A 51 -5.01 0.01 10.35
C TYR A 51 -5.61 -0.80 11.49
N ALA A 52 -6.55 -0.22 12.23
CA ALA A 52 -7.22 -0.89 13.34
C ALA A 52 -7.93 -2.19 12.90
N TYR A 53 -8.44 -2.23 11.67
CA TYR A 53 -9.28 -3.31 11.15
C TYR A 53 -8.51 -4.36 10.33
N ALA A 54 -7.34 -4.00 9.78
CA ALA A 54 -6.57 -4.89 8.91
C ALA A 54 -5.84 -5.98 9.71
N GLY A 55 -5.83 -7.20 9.18
CA GLY A 55 -4.92 -8.28 9.59
C GLY A 55 -3.55 -8.16 8.92
N TYR A 56 -3.52 -7.67 7.67
CA TYR A 56 -2.32 -7.18 7.00
C TYR A 56 -2.71 -6.15 5.92
N ILE A 57 -1.76 -5.32 5.51
CA ILE A 57 -1.95 -4.32 4.45
C ILE A 57 -1.09 -4.70 3.25
N ALA A 58 -1.69 -4.71 2.06
CA ALA A 58 -0.97 -4.89 0.80
C ALA A 58 -0.85 -3.54 0.06
N ILE A 59 0.37 -3.03 -0.11
CA ILE A 59 0.68 -1.83 -0.89
C ILE A 59 0.77 -2.20 -2.36
N ASN A 60 -0.12 -1.66 -3.18
CA ASN A 60 -0.22 -2.00 -4.59
C ASN A 60 0.43 -0.95 -5.48
N ILE A 61 1.63 -1.27 -5.99
CA ILE A 61 2.39 -0.43 -6.93
C ILE A 61 2.45 -1.04 -8.35
N SER A 62 1.64 -2.08 -8.62
CA SER A 62 1.79 -2.90 -9.82
C SER A 62 0.68 -2.82 -10.87
N SER A 63 -0.41 -2.09 -10.58
CA SER A 63 -1.56 -1.96 -11.51
C SER A 63 -1.13 -1.38 -12.87
N PRO A 64 -1.36 -2.09 -13.99
CA PRO A 64 -1.10 -1.56 -15.33
C PRO A 64 -2.13 -0.51 -15.77
N ASN A 65 -3.25 -0.40 -15.04
CA ASN A 65 -4.39 0.43 -15.40
C ASN A 65 -4.35 1.83 -14.74
N THR A 66 -3.32 2.10 -13.94
CA THR A 66 -3.12 3.37 -13.25
C THR A 66 -1.90 4.05 -13.87
N PRO A 67 -2.06 5.10 -14.69
CA PRO A 67 -0.96 5.75 -15.39
C PRO A 67 0.19 6.14 -14.44
N GLY A 68 1.41 5.84 -14.85
CA GLY A 68 2.63 6.15 -14.10
C GLY A 68 2.82 5.35 -12.81
N LEU A 69 1.89 4.48 -12.38
CA LEU A 69 2.03 3.80 -11.09
C LEU A 69 3.27 2.90 -11.01
N ARG A 70 3.59 2.21 -12.10
CA ARG A 70 4.73 1.29 -12.16
C ARG A 70 6.08 1.99 -12.05
N THR A 71 6.15 3.31 -12.27
CA THR A 71 7.39 4.06 -12.07
C THR A 71 7.77 4.15 -10.59
N LEU A 72 6.80 3.96 -9.67
CA LEU A 72 7.07 3.86 -8.22
C LEU A 72 7.81 2.57 -7.84
N GLN A 73 8.00 1.62 -8.75
CA GLN A 73 8.73 0.39 -8.47
C GLN A 73 10.25 0.56 -8.54
N TYR A 74 10.75 1.75 -8.90
CA TYR A 74 12.16 1.93 -9.22
C TYR A 74 12.79 3.11 -8.49
N GLY A 75 14.06 2.95 -8.15
CA GLY A 75 14.94 4.01 -7.65
C GLY A 75 14.41 4.72 -6.40
N GLU A 76 14.71 6.02 -6.32
CA GLU A 76 14.41 6.85 -5.14
C GLU A 76 12.91 6.95 -4.84
N ALA A 77 12.04 6.79 -5.84
CA ALA A 77 10.60 6.83 -5.64
C ALA A 77 10.08 5.63 -4.82
N LEU A 78 10.66 4.44 -5.04
CA LEU A 78 10.34 3.27 -4.24
C LEU A 78 10.86 3.46 -2.81
N ASP A 79 12.11 3.90 -2.66
CA ASP A 79 12.75 4.10 -1.35
C ASP A 79 12.00 5.15 -0.51
N ASP A 80 11.60 6.29 -1.09
CA ASP A 80 10.78 7.32 -0.42
C ASP A 80 9.41 6.77 0.00
N LEU A 81 8.73 6.02 -0.88
CA LEU A 81 7.45 5.39 -0.55
C LEU A 81 7.60 4.40 0.59
N LEU A 82 8.55 3.46 0.52
CA LEU A 82 8.75 2.43 1.55
C LEU A 82 9.12 3.06 2.90
N THR A 83 9.98 4.08 2.90
CA THR A 83 10.35 4.83 4.11
C THR A 83 9.11 5.46 4.75
N ALA A 84 8.29 6.15 3.97
CA ALA A 84 7.07 6.79 4.49
C ALA A 84 6.05 5.77 5.00
N ILE A 85 5.87 4.64 4.30
CA ILE A 85 5.01 3.54 4.72
C ILE A 85 5.49 2.96 6.05
N LYS A 86 6.79 2.72 6.21
CA LYS A 86 7.38 2.20 7.46
C LYS A 86 7.23 3.18 8.62
N ASN A 87 7.49 4.47 8.40
CA ASN A 87 7.28 5.50 9.41
C ASN A 87 5.82 5.54 9.86
N LYS A 88 4.87 5.62 8.93
CA LYS A 88 3.43 5.60 9.26
C LYS A 88 3.02 4.29 9.94
N GLN A 89 3.58 3.14 9.55
CA GLN A 89 3.32 1.86 10.21
C GLN A 89 3.76 1.88 11.68
N ASN A 90 4.92 2.47 11.99
CA ASN A 90 5.43 2.60 13.35
C ASN A 90 4.53 3.52 14.19
N ASP A 91 4.12 4.67 13.64
CA ASP A 91 3.21 5.60 14.30
C ASP A 91 1.86 4.94 14.64
N LEU A 92 1.28 4.24 13.66
CA LEU A 92 0.00 3.55 13.82
C LEU A 92 0.12 2.34 14.76
N GLN A 93 1.25 1.63 14.75
CA GLN A 93 1.53 0.56 15.70
C GLN A 93 1.52 1.11 17.13
N ALA A 94 2.20 2.23 17.37
CA ALA A 94 2.24 2.88 18.67
C ALA A 94 0.85 3.35 19.11
N MET A 95 0.07 3.94 18.19
CA MET A 95 -1.28 4.44 18.44
C MET A 95 -2.29 3.32 18.76
N HIS A 96 -2.24 2.20 18.04
CA HIS A 96 -3.21 1.12 18.14
C HIS A 96 -2.75 -0.05 19.03
N HIS A 97 -1.52 -0.02 19.54
CA HIS A 97 -0.88 -1.13 20.28
C HIS A 97 -0.97 -2.48 19.54
N LYS A 98 -0.87 -2.45 18.21
CA LYS A 98 -1.04 -3.60 17.32
C LYS A 98 -0.07 -3.48 16.15
N TYR A 99 0.69 -4.53 15.87
CA TYR A 99 1.48 -4.58 14.64
C TYR A 99 0.65 -5.16 13.49
N VAL A 100 0.50 -4.40 12.41
CA VAL A 100 -0.15 -4.87 11.18
C VAL A 100 0.92 -5.09 10.10
N PRO A 101 1.19 -6.34 9.68
CA PRO A 101 2.17 -6.63 8.64
C PRO A 101 1.87 -5.92 7.32
N ILE A 102 2.93 -5.55 6.60
CA ILE A 102 2.84 -4.92 5.28
C ILE A 102 3.48 -5.82 4.24
N ALA A 103 2.79 -6.01 3.12
CA ALA A 103 3.29 -6.67 1.93
C ALA A 103 3.29 -5.69 0.75
N VAL A 104 4.33 -5.73 -0.08
CA VAL A 104 4.41 -4.93 -1.31
C VAL A 104 4.02 -5.82 -2.49
N LYS A 105 3.05 -5.38 -3.29
CA LYS A 105 2.60 -6.08 -4.49
C LYS A 105 3.25 -5.47 -5.72
N ILE A 106 4.12 -6.25 -6.37
CA ILE A 106 4.94 -5.86 -7.52
C ILE A 106 4.36 -6.42 -8.83
N ALA A 107 4.82 -5.88 -9.97
CA ALA A 107 4.41 -6.30 -11.30
C ALA A 107 5.14 -7.60 -11.70
N PRO A 108 4.51 -8.50 -12.46
CA PRO A 108 5.16 -9.73 -12.92
C PRO A 108 6.13 -9.49 -14.09
N ASP A 109 5.96 -8.37 -14.80
CA ASP A 109 6.71 -7.99 -15.98
C ASP A 109 7.87 -7.05 -15.64
N LEU A 110 8.77 -7.54 -14.78
CA LEU A 110 10.03 -6.88 -14.42
C LEU A 110 11.20 -7.61 -15.09
N SER A 111 12.22 -6.85 -15.50
CA SER A 111 13.52 -7.44 -15.85
C SER A 111 14.20 -8.03 -14.60
N GLU A 112 15.22 -8.86 -14.79
CA GLU A 112 16.01 -9.39 -13.66
C GLU A 112 16.70 -8.27 -12.88
N GLU A 113 17.24 -7.27 -13.58
CA GLU A 113 17.86 -6.09 -12.97
C GLU A 113 16.86 -5.28 -12.13
N GLU A 114 15.65 -5.08 -12.67
CA GLU A 114 14.56 -4.40 -11.98
C GLU A 114 14.10 -5.17 -10.73
N LEU A 115 14.02 -6.50 -10.82
CA LEU A 115 13.65 -7.35 -9.69
C LEU A 115 14.68 -7.27 -8.56
N ILE A 116 15.97 -7.28 -8.91
CA ILE A 116 17.07 -7.11 -7.93
C ILE A 116 16.97 -5.75 -7.26
N GLN A 117 16.74 -4.66 -8.01
CA GLN A 117 16.58 -3.32 -7.44
C GLN A 117 15.42 -3.25 -6.44
N VAL A 118 14.27 -3.82 -6.79
CA VAL A 118 13.12 -3.90 -5.89
C VAL A 118 13.47 -4.70 -4.63
N ALA A 119 14.12 -5.86 -4.77
CA ALA A 119 14.52 -6.68 -3.64
C ALA A 119 15.49 -5.93 -2.71
N ASP A 120 16.47 -5.23 -3.26
CA ASP A 120 17.43 -4.41 -2.52
C ASP A 120 16.72 -3.29 -1.75
N SER A 121 15.76 -2.59 -2.35
CA SER A 121 14.95 -1.57 -1.67
C SER A 121 14.16 -2.13 -0.50
N LEU A 122 13.64 -3.37 -0.59
CA LEU A 122 12.85 -4.00 0.48
C LEU A 122 13.67 -4.38 1.73
N VAL A 123 14.99 -4.56 1.60
CA VAL A 123 15.88 -4.94 2.72
C VAL A 123 16.63 -3.77 3.36
N ARG A 124 16.50 -2.57 2.80
CA ARG A 124 17.11 -1.33 3.31
C ARG A 124 16.43 -0.61 4.49
N PRO A 125 15.13 -0.83 4.84
CA PRO A 125 14.30 0.17 5.47
C PRO A 125 14.85 0.71 6.79
#